data_AF-A0A418NTW7-F1
#
_entry.id   AF-A0A418NTW7-F1
#
_cell.length_a   1.000
_cell.length_b   1.000
_cell.length_c   1.000
_cell.angle_alpha   90.00
_cell.angle_beta   90.00
_cell.angle_gamma   90.00
#
_symmetry.space_group_name_H-M   'P 1'
#
loop_
_entity.id
_entity.type
_entity.pdbx_description
1 polymer ?
#
loop_
_entity_poly.entity_id
_entity_poly.type
_entity_poly.pdbx_seq_one_letter_code
_entity_poly.pdbx_strand_id
1 'polypeptide(L)'
;MTSRNTTPLFSLASDEDEAPASSTPASDVAYRLAFGAIGWPWLLFSLWGGRKAEKRRLLERVGLREDALPNLGSWKADTGFLHRIVDAVEELRPANVVELGAGATSLICAKAMERNGGGTLHSYDQHPGFVEATREWLGEEGAEARMAHAPLTASVPGWPGRWYDLSNLPESIDLLIIDGPPWSVHPFVRGAADCLFDRLSSGAIVLLDDGARPGERIVARRWRERWPQITFERVSGSTKGTLVGRKRRSGEVIAFPQKPAPPRAGDWRRAAMLAMAFAGGWVVHAAADPSEPASASSFIEEADASYDASQARLRMASQIESQNLDRGEIAAATGIDLPALPAGWTVRDVQVYPSDLGPAVAMVMQTPQGESVSLFATRAETPAEKLPLVESREGRSLAYWESGPFAYALTGEVASARILSLASGLAPAD
;
A
#
# COMPACT_ATOMS: atom_id res chain seq x y z
N MET A 1 -19.43 -31.24 0.85
CA MET A 1 -19.10 -31.19 2.30
C MET A 1 -19.45 -29.80 2.81
N THR A 2 -20.33 -29.71 3.81
CA THR A 2 -20.83 -28.45 4.37
C THR A 2 -19.71 -27.60 5.00
N SER A 3 -19.76 -26.27 4.81
CA SER A 3 -18.79 -25.26 5.32
C SER A 3 -18.57 -25.25 6.85
N ARG A 4 -19.45 -25.95 7.59
CA ARG A 4 -19.40 -26.14 9.05
C ARG A 4 -18.44 -27.25 9.51
N ASN A 5 -18.10 -28.22 8.65
CA ASN A 5 -17.19 -29.30 9.02
C ASN A 5 -15.73 -28.95 8.74
N THR A 6 -14.85 -29.48 9.57
CA THR A 6 -13.39 -29.33 9.52
C THR A 6 -12.87 -29.58 8.11
N THR A 7 -12.32 -28.54 7.49
CA THR A 7 -11.66 -28.66 6.17
C THR A 7 -10.48 -29.63 6.31
N PRO A 8 -10.30 -30.59 5.38
CA PRO A 8 -9.09 -31.41 5.37
C PRO A 8 -7.83 -30.53 5.26
N LEU A 9 -6.68 -31.06 5.71
CA LEU A 9 -5.39 -30.36 5.66
C LEU A 9 -4.92 -30.01 4.24
N PHE A 10 -5.59 -30.56 3.22
CA PHE A 10 -5.34 -30.36 1.80
C PHE A 10 -6.50 -29.59 1.16
N SER A 11 -6.20 -28.77 0.14
CA SER A 11 -7.24 -28.21 -0.75
C SER A 11 -8.13 -29.34 -1.23
N LEU A 12 -9.44 -29.11 -1.31
CA LEU A 12 -10.40 -30.07 -1.87
C LEU A 12 -9.87 -30.53 -3.24
N ALA A 13 -9.43 -31.78 -3.32
CA ALA A 13 -9.17 -32.44 -4.59
C ALA A 13 -10.53 -32.65 -5.26
N SER A 14 -10.64 -32.24 -6.52
CA SER A 14 -11.83 -32.50 -7.31
C SER A 14 -11.86 -33.96 -7.76
N ASP A 15 -13.03 -34.58 -7.78
CA ASP A 15 -13.32 -35.80 -8.54
C ASP A 15 -13.17 -35.60 -10.08
N GLU A 16 -12.61 -34.46 -10.52
CA GLU A 16 -12.29 -34.10 -11.90
C GLU A 16 -10.77 -34.03 -12.17
N ASP A 17 -9.93 -34.60 -11.29
CA ASP A 17 -8.48 -34.75 -11.52
C ASP A 17 -8.11 -35.65 -12.73
N GLU A 18 -9.08 -36.09 -13.54
CA GLU A 18 -8.92 -36.93 -14.74
C GLU A 18 -9.23 -36.25 -16.10
N ALA A 19 -9.31 -34.92 -16.19
CA ALA A 19 -9.31 -34.21 -17.50
C ALA A 19 -8.00 -33.45 -17.71
N PRO A 20 -7.40 -33.49 -18.92
CA PRO A 20 -5.95 -33.60 -19.09
C PRO A 20 -5.22 -32.38 -18.56
N ALA A 21 -4.17 -32.63 -17.78
CA ALA A 21 -3.19 -31.66 -17.33
C ALA A 21 -2.76 -30.74 -18.49
N SER A 22 -3.39 -29.57 -18.61
CA SER A 22 -2.79 -28.46 -19.33
C SER A 22 -1.49 -28.16 -18.60
N SER A 23 -0.37 -28.49 -19.23
CA SER A 23 0.97 -28.57 -18.64
C SER A 23 1.22 -27.40 -17.68
N THR A 24 1.16 -27.66 -16.37
CA THR A 24 1.65 -26.68 -15.39
C THR A 24 3.13 -26.49 -15.69
N PRO A 25 3.58 -25.28 -16.03
CA PRO A 25 4.98 -25.04 -16.36
C PRO A 25 5.89 -25.55 -15.24
N ALA A 26 7.02 -26.19 -15.57
CA ALA A 26 7.95 -26.70 -14.57
C ALA A 26 8.46 -25.58 -13.63
N SER A 27 8.48 -24.33 -14.12
CA SER A 27 8.76 -23.14 -13.32
C SER A 27 7.77 -22.95 -12.17
N ASP A 28 6.48 -23.19 -12.40
CA ASP A 28 5.42 -22.94 -11.41
C ASP A 28 5.54 -23.94 -10.25
N VAL A 29 5.91 -25.19 -10.55
CA VAL A 29 6.22 -26.21 -9.53
C VAL A 29 7.43 -25.79 -8.70
N ALA A 30 8.51 -25.29 -9.33
CA ALA A 30 9.69 -24.81 -8.63
C ALA A 30 9.38 -23.59 -7.73
N TYR A 31 8.56 -22.64 -8.21
CA TYR A 31 8.10 -21.50 -7.42
C TYR A 31 7.27 -21.94 -6.21
N ARG A 32 6.33 -22.88 -6.38
CA ARG A 32 5.53 -23.43 -5.26
C ARG A 32 6.41 -24.09 -4.20
N LEU A 33 7.43 -24.86 -4.60
CA LEU A 33 8.37 -25.48 -3.65
C LEU A 33 9.21 -24.42 -2.91
N ALA A 34 9.78 -23.45 -3.63
CA ALA A 34 10.61 -22.42 -3.03
C ALA A 34 9.82 -21.50 -2.08
N PHE A 35 8.65 -21.02 -2.51
CA PHE A 35 7.78 -20.18 -1.67
C PHE A 35 7.08 -20.98 -0.57
N GLY A 36 6.82 -22.27 -0.75
CA GLY A 36 6.37 -23.14 0.34
C GLY A 36 7.42 -23.24 1.45
N ALA A 37 8.69 -23.44 1.08
CA ALA A 37 9.82 -23.51 2.02
C ALA A 37 10.15 -22.18 2.72
N ILE A 38 9.73 -21.04 2.18
CA ILE A 38 9.88 -19.71 2.82
C ILE A 38 8.60 -19.34 3.59
N GLY A 39 7.44 -19.68 3.03
CA GLY A 39 6.11 -19.30 3.52
C GLY A 39 5.58 -20.14 4.67
N TRP A 40 6.25 -21.25 5.02
CA TRP A 40 5.77 -22.18 6.05
C TRP A 40 5.44 -21.55 7.43
N PRO A 41 6.12 -20.49 7.93
CA PRO A 41 5.70 -19.86 9.18
C PRO A 41 4.31 -19.22 9.08
N TRP A 42 3.96 -18.64 7.93
CA TRP A 42 2.64 -18.06 7.65
C TRP A 42 1.57 -19.14 7.41
N LEU A 43 1.95 -20.31 6.89
CA LEU A 43 1.06 -21.47 6.75
C LEU A 43 0.76 -22.13 8.10
N LEU A 44 1.71 -22.14 9.04
CA LEU A 44 1.43 -22.55 10.42
C LEU A 44 0.55 -21.54 11.13
N PHE A 45 0.83 -20.25 10.94
CA PHE A 45 0.00 -19.18 11.51
C PHE A 45 -1.40 -19.11 10.92
N SER A 46 -1.64 -19.63 9.70
CA SER A 46 -2.98 -19.69 9.11
C SER A 46 -3.93 -20.59 9.86
N LEU A 47 -3.44 -21.50 10.70
CA LEU A 47 -4.27 -22.33 11.57
C LEU A 47 -4.91 -21.50 12.71
N TRP A 48 -4.44 -20.29 12.96
CA TRP A 48 -4.97 -19.40 14.00
C TRP A 48 -6.05 -18.46 13.45
N GLY A 49 -7.31 -18.68 13.87
CA GLY A 49 -8.48 -17.94 13.41
C GLY A 49 -8.86 -16.67 14.19
N GLY A 50 -7.94 -16.13 14.99
CA GLY A 50 -8.20 -14.96 15.84
C GLY A 50 -8.82 -15.29 17.22
N ARG A 51 -9.04 -14.25 18.04
CA ARG A 51 -9.60 -14.39 19.39
C ARG A 51 -11.14 -14.49 19.35
N LYS A 52 -11.74 -15.35 20.18
CA LYS A 52 -13.20 -15.52 20.27
C LYS A 52 -13.96 -14.20 20.54
N ALA A 53 -13.37 -13.30 21.33
CA ALA A 53 -13.94 -11.98 21.60
C ALA A 53 -13.99 -11.07 20.35
N GLU A 54 -12.98 -11.15 19.47
CA GLU A 54 -12.98 -10.41 18.20
C GLU A 54 -14.07 -10.92 17.26
N LYS A 55 -14.22 -12.25 17.17
CA LYS A 55 -15.28 -12.88 16.40
C LYS A 55 -16.66 -12.44 16.90
N ARG A 56 -16.89 -12.41 18.21
CA ARG A 56 -18.16 -11.95 18.79
C ARG A 56 -18.46 -10.50 18.42
N ARG A 57 -17.49 -9.59 18.59
CA ARG A 57 -17.64 -8.17 18.22
C ARG A 57 -17.96 -7.98 16.73
N LEU A 58 -17.30 -8.74 15.86
CA LEU A 58 -17.59 -8.73 14.42
C LEU A 58 -19.04 -9.15 14.16
N LEU A 59 -19.48 -10.27 14.73
CA LEU A 59 -20.82 -10.81 14.54
C LEU A 59 -21.89 -9.84 15.06
N GLU A 60 -21.68 -9.24 16.23
CA GLU A 60 -22.56 -8.19 16.76
C GLU A 60 -22.66 -6.98 15.82
N ARG A 61 -21.53 -6.52 15.26
CA ARG A 61 -21.47 -5.38 14.33
C ARG A 61 -22.30 -5.60 13.07
N VAL A 62 -22.30 -6.82 12.53
CA VAL A 62 -23.12 -7.19 11.35
C VAL A 62 -24.47 -7.83 11.69
N GLY A 63 -24.79 -7.99 12.98
CA GLY A 63 -26.06 -8.55 13.46
C GLY A 63 -26.25 -10.04 13.18
N LEU A 64 -25.17 -10.81 13.20
CA LEU A 64 -25.19 -12.26 13.06
C LEU A 64 -25.19 -12.96 14.42
N ARG A 65 -25.72 -14.19 14.45
CA ARG A 65 -25.68 -15.07 15.62
C ARG A 65 -24.25 -15.55 15.89
N GLU A 66 -23.92 -15.86 17.15
CA GLU A 66 -22.56 -16.30 17.53
C GLU A 66 -22.08 -17.57 16.78
N ASP A 67 -23.00 -18.41 16.34
CA ASP A 67 -22.75 -19.66 15.62
C ASP A 67 -22.86 -19.54 14.08
N ALA A 68 -23.16 -18.34 13.56
CA ALA A 68 -23.36 -18.10 12.13
C ALA A 68 -22.06 -18.36 11.34
N LEU A 69 -20.91 -17.93 11.86
CA LEU A 69 -19.61 -18.22 11.25
C LEU A 69 -19.06 -19.56 11.74
N PRO A 70 -18.44 -20.39 10.86
CA PRO A 70 -17.74 -21.58 11.27
C PRO A 70 -16.54 -21.24 12.19
N ASN A 71 -15.87 -22.27 12.73
CA ASN A 71 -14.56 -22.04 13.36
C ASN A 71 -13.62 -21.41 12.32
N LEU A 72 -13.16 -20.19 12.62
CA LEU A 72 -12.23 -19.44 11.79
C LEU A 72 -10.82 -20.02 11.99
N GLY A 73 -9.96 -19.88 10.98
CA GLY A 73 -8.64 -20.55 10.89
C GLY A 73 -8.58 -21.58 9.75
N SER A 74 -7.37 -22.03 9.42
CA SER A 74 -7.02 -22.76 8.19
C SER A 74 -7.10 -21.87 6.94
N TRP A 75 -7.66 -22.36 5.83
CA TRP A 75 -7.82 -21.66 4.55
C TRP A 75 -8.91 -20.56 4.54
N LYS A 76 -9.48 -20.20 5.70
CA LYS A 76 -10.54 -19.18 5.82
C LYS A 76 -9.94 -17.84 6.22
N ALA A 77 -10.47 -16.74 5.69
CA ALA A 77 -10.16 -15.38 6.12
C ALA A 77 -10.15 -15.24 7.65
N ASP A 78 -9.14 -14.54 8.17
CA ASP A 78 -9.05 -14.27 9.60
C ASP A 78 -10.01 -13.14 10.03
N THR A 79 -10.29 -13.05 11.33
CA THR A 79 -11.21 -12.04 11.88
C THR A 79 -10.79 -10.61 11.56
N GLY A 80 -9.48 -10.35 11.41
CA GLY A 80 -8.99 -9.02 11.07
C GLY A 80 -9.37 -8.64 9.65
N PHE A 81 -9.21 -9.54 8.68
CA PHE A 81 -9.65 -9.31 7.31
C PHE A 81 -11.16 -9.08 7.22
N LEU A 82 -11.95 -9.86 7.96
CA LEU A 82 -13.39 -9.68 8.01
C LEU A 82 -13.78 -8.31 8.58
N HIS A 83 -13.11 -7.82 9.63
CA HIS A 83 -13.31 -6.45 10.12
C HIS A 83 -12.98 -5.40 9.06
N ARG A 84 -11.93 -5.60 8.25
CA ARG A 84 -11.59 -4.68 7.15
C ARG A 84 -12.65 -4.62 6.07
N ILE A 85 -13.30 -5.75 5.77
CA ILE A 85 -14.44 -5.76 4.85
C ILE A 85 -15.57 -4.91 5.40
N VAL A 86 -15.91 -5.06 6.69
CA VAL A 86 -16.96 -4.25 7.32
C VAL A 86 -16.58 -2.77 7.35
N ASP A 87 -15.33 -2.43 7.70
CA ASP A 87 -14.82 -1.05 7.67
C ASP A 87 -14.99 -0.43 6.27
N ALA A 88 -14.60 -1.15 5.22
CA ALA A 88 -14.69 -0.67 3.84
C ALA A 88 -16.15 -0.51 3.38
N VAL A 89 -17.05 -1.41 3.78
CA VAL A 89 -18.48 -1.31 3.45
C VAL A 89 -19.14 -0.13 4.17
N GLU A 90 -18.83 0.10 5.44
CA GLU A 90 -19.35 1.24 6.20
C GLU A 90 -18.84 2.58 5.64
N GLU A 91 -17.58 2.63 5.21
CA GLU A 91 -16.96 3.81 4.63
C GLU A 91 -17.55 4.13 3.24
N LEU A 92 -17.58 3.13 2.35
CA LEU A 92 -17.93 3.34 0.94
C LEU A 92 -19.43 3.31 0.67
N ARG A 93 -20.20 2.55 1.46
CA ARG A 93 -21.58 2.15 1.13
C ARG A 93 -21.69 1.69 -0.35
N PRO A 94 -20.94 0.65 -0.73
CA PRO A 94 -20.69 0.31 -2.12
C PRO A 94 -21.97 -0.15 -2.83
N ALA A 95 -22.18 0.31 -4.07
CA ALA A 95 -23.26 -0.20 -4.91
C ALA A 95 -22.90 -1.57 -5.51
N ASN A 96 -21.64 -1.74 -5.92
CA ASN A 96 -21.13 -2.98 -6.51
C ASN A 96 -19.87 -3.47 -5.79
N VAL A 97 -19.95 -4.68 -5.21
CA VAL A 97 -18.81 -5.38 -4.62
C VAL A 97 -18.46 -6.59 -5.47
N VAL A 98 -17.19 -6.80 -5.77
CA VAL A 98 -16.69 -8.03 -6.41
C VAL A 98 -15.80 -8.77 -5.43
N GLU A 99 -16.07 -10.05 -5.22
CA GLU A 99 -15.30 -10.95 -4.38
C GLU A 99 -14.74 -12.12 -5.19
N LEU A 100 -13.46 -12.42 -4.95
CA LEU A 100 -12.76 -13.55 -5.53
C LEU A 100 -12.34 -14.50 -4.40
N GLY A 101 -12.85 -15.72 -4.41
CA GLY A 101 -12.75 -16.69 -3.31
C GLY A 101 -13.92 -16.53 -2.35
N ALA A 102 -14.95 -17.37 -2.51
CA ALA A 102 -16.16 -17.27 -1.71
C ALA A 102 -15.95 -17.84 -0.30
N GLY A 103 -16.92 -17.61 0.60
CA GLY A 103 -16.97 -18.23 1.91
C GLY A 103 -17.35 -17.25 3.01
N ALA A 104 -16.57 -17.23 4.10
CA ALA A 104 -16.90 -16.42 5.28
C ALA A 104 -16.94 -14.91 4.99
N THR A 105 -16.08 -14.45 4.08
CA THR A 105 -16.04 -13.09 3.55
C THR A 105 -17.33 -12.72 2.84
N SER A 106 -17.96 -13.67 2.12
CA SER A 106 -19.23 -13.47 1.41
C SER A 106 -20.36 -13.13 2.38
N LEU A 107 -20.52 -13.91 3.46
CA LEU A 107 -21.56 -13.67 4.45
C LEU A 107 -21.36 -12.34 5.18
N ILE A 108 -20.13 -12.08 5.65
CA ILE A 108 -19.83 -10.85 6.37
C ILE A 108 -20.05 -9.63 5.48
N CYS A 109 -19.59 -9.67 4.23
CA CYS A 109 -19.80 -8.59 3.28
C CYS A 109 -21.29 -8.35 3.03
N ALA A 110 -22.07 -9.40 2.72
CA ALA A 110 -23.49 -9.28 2.45
C ALA A 110 -24.27 -8.69 3.63
N LYS A 111 -24.03 -9.16 4.86
CA LYS A 111 -24.68 -8.60 6.07
C LYS A 111 -24.24 -7.18 6.39
N ALA A 112 -22.98 -6.84 6.15
CA ALA A 112 -22.50 -5.47 6.29
C ALA A 112 -23.18 -4.54 5.27
N MET A 113 -23.34 -4.97 4.02
CA MET A 113 -23.99 -4.19 2.96
C MET A 113 -25.47 -3.96 3.27
N GLU A 114 -26.21 -4.99 3.69
CA GLU A 114 -27.62 -4.89 4.09
C GLU A 114 -27.85 -3.77 5.13
N ARG A 115 -26.91 -3.63 6.08
CA ARG A 115 -26.97 -2.60 7.13
C ARG A 115 -26.54 -1.21 6.67
N ASN A 116 -25.85 -1.09 5.54
CA ASN A 116 -25.19 0.14 5.11
C ASN A 116 -25.69 0.69 3.76
N GLY A 117 -26.94 0.36 3.40
CA GLY A 117 -27.61 0.91 2.20
C GLY A 117 -27.85 -0.10 1.09
N GLY A 118 -27.45 -1.36 1.27
CA GLY A 118 -27.62 -2.43 0.29
C GLY A 118 -26.50 -2.43 -0.75
N GLY A 119 -26.88 -2.70 -2.01
CA GLY A 119 -25.95 -2.93 -3.12
C GLY A 119 -25.94 -4.38 -3.56
N THR A 120 -25.04 -4.73 -4.49
CA THR A 120 -24.91 -6.08 -5.02
C THR A 120 -23.51 -6.63 -4.76
N LEU A 121 -23.44 -7.75 -4.04
CA LEU A 121 -22.23 -8.57 -3.93
C LEU A 121 -22.18 -9.57 -5.08
N HIS A 122 -21.14 -9.49 -5.91
CA HIS A 122 -20.81 -10.48 -6.94
C HIS A 122 -19.64 -11.35 -6.44
N SER A 123 -19.90 -12.61 -6.11
CA SER A 123 -18.91 -13.51 -5.51
C SER A 123 -18.61 -14.68 -6.43
N TYR A 124 -17.31 -14.93 -6.64
CA TYR A 124 -16.80 -15.95 -7.56
C TYR A 124 -15.93 -16.97 -6.83
N ASP A 125 -16.13 -18.25 -7.13
CA ASP A 125 -15.28 -19.32 -6.63
C ASP A 125 -15.01 -20.38 -7.71
N GLN A 126 -13.87 -21.07 -7.60
CA GLN A 126 -13.40 -22.06 -8.55
C GLN A 126 -14.13 -23.40 -8.46
N HIS A 127 -14.83 -23.68 -7.36
CA HIS A 127 -15.48 -24.96 -7.14
C HIS A 127 -17.01 -24.83 -7.16
N PRO A 128 -17.71 -25.47 -8.12
CA PRO A 128 -19.15 -25.30 -8.25
C PRO A 128 -19.90 -25.79 -6.99
N GLY A 129 -19.51 -26.93 -6.42
CA GLY A 129 -20.12 -27.43 -5.19
C GLY A 129 -19.91 -26.52 -3.97
N PHE A 130 -18.83 -25.73 -3.95
CA PHE A 130 -18.58 -24.76 -2.88
C PHE A 130 -19.40 -23.48 -3.06
N VAL A 131 -19.59 -23.03 -4.31
CA VAL A 131 -20.51 -21.94 -4.66
C VAL A 131 -21.93 -22.25 -4.20
N GLU A 132 -22.43 -23.44 -4.52
CA GLU A 132 -23.77 -23.88 -4.13
C GLU A 132 -23.93 -23.94 -2.61
N ALA A 133 -23.00 -24.57 -1.91
CA ALA A 133 -23.02 -24.67 -0.45
C ALA A 133 -22.94 -23.29 0.24
N THR A 134 -22.19 -22.35 -0.33
CA THR A 134 -22.11 -20.98 0.19
C THR A 134 -23.41 -20.23 -0.07
N ARG A 135 -24.06 -20.43 -1.23
CA ARG A 135 -25.36 -19.83 -1.55
C ARG A 135 -26.45 -20.30 -0.58
N GLU A 136 -26.52 -21.60 -0.31
CA GLU A 136 -27.45 -22.16 0.67
C GLU A 136 -27.22 -21.55 2.06
N TRP A 137 -25.97 -21.50 2.51
CA TRP A 137 -25.61 -20.91 3.80
C TRP A 137 -25.94 -19.42 3.92
N LEU A 138 -25.73 -18.63 2.85
CA LEU A 138 -26.17 -17.23 2.80
C LEU A 138 -27.70 -17.13 2.97
N GLY A 139 -28.46 -17.98 2.29
CA GLY A 139 -29.92 -18.04 2.40
C GLY A 139 -30.41 -18.38 3.82
N GLU A 140 -29.75 -19.31 4.51
CA GLU A 140 -30.04 -19.65 5.91
C GLU A 140 -29.87 -18.46 6.87
N GLU A 141 -28.90 -17.58 6.60
CA GLU A 141 -28.62 -16.38 7.40
C GLU A 141 -29.34 -15.12 6.88
N GLY A 142 -30.24 -15.28 5.90
CA GLY A 142 -31.00 -14.19 5.29
C GLY A 142 -30.12 -13.16 4.60
N ALA A 143 -29.02 -13.61 3.98
CA ALA A 143 -28.10 -12.79 3.19
C ALA A 143 -28.23 -13.13 1.69
N GLU A 144 -28.04 -12.13 0.83
CA GLU A 144 -28.11 -12.31 -0.62
C GLU A 144 -26.79 -11.92 -1.29
N ALA A 145 -26.36 -12.71 -2.29
CA ALA A 145 -25.22 -12.43 -3.15
C ALA A 145 -25.43 -13.07 -4.54
N ARG A 146 -24.90 -12.43 -5.58
CA ARG A 146 -24.77 -13.00 -6.93
C ARG A 146 -23.57 -13.93 -6.97
N MET A 147 -23.83 -15.21 -6.69
CA MET A 147 -22.83 -16.27 -6.64
C MET A 147 -22.62 -16.89 -8.02
N ALA A 148 -21.38 -16.97 -8.50
CA ALA A 148 -21.04 -17.58 -9.78
C ALA A 148 -19.83 -18.53 -9.68
N HIS A 149 -19.91 -19.68 -10.35
CA HIS A 149 -18.77 -20.56 -10.54
C HIS A 149 -17.84 -19.97 -11.62
N ALA A 150 -16.56 -19.85 -11.28
CA ALA A 150 -15.52 -19.33 -12.17
C ALA A 150 -14.32 -20.31 -12.16
N PRO A 151 -14.24 -21.27 -13.08
CA PRO A 151 -13.13 -22.22 -13.10
C PRO A 151 -11.79 -21.51 -13.40
N LEU A 152 -10.68 -22.07 -12.92
CA LEU A 152 -9.33 -21.52 -13.16
C LEU A 152 -8.78 -21.91 -14.54
N THR A 153 -9.37 -21.37 -15.61
CA THR A 153 -8.97 -21.65 -17.00
C THR A 153 -8.36 -20.44 -17.71
N ALA A 154 -8.62 -19.23 -17.22
CA ALA A 154 -8.14 -18.00 -17.83
C ALA A 154 -6.63 -17.80 -17.60
N SER A 155 -6.02 -16.97 -18.44
CA SER A 155 -4.63 -16.53 -18.30
C SER A 155 -4.60 -15.01 -18.40
N VAL A 156 -3.93 -14.34 -17.45
CA VAL A 156 -3.86 -12.88 -17.39
C VAL A 156 -2.47 -12.42 -17.80
N PRO A 157 -2.32 -11.55 -18.82
CA PRO A 157 -1.02 -11.06 -19.25
C PRO A 157 -0.22 -10.44 -18.09
N GLY A 158 1.03 -10.88 -17.95
CA GLY A 158 1.95 -10.42 -16.90
C GLY A 158 1.85 -11.16 -15.57
N TRP A 159 0.90 -12.08 -15.39
CA TRP A 159 0.77 -12.88 -14.17
C TRP A 159 0.85 -14.39 -14.44
N PRO A 160 1.66 -15.13 -13.67
CA PRO A 160 1.71 -16.58 -13.75
C PRO A 160 0.54 -17.24 -12.99
N GLY A 161 0.32 -18.52 -13.30
CA GLY A 161 -0.82 -19.29 -12.79
C GLY A 161 -2.11 -19.09 -13.60
N ARG A 162 -3.03 -20.04 -13.45
CA ARG A 162 -4.37 -19.95 -14.06
C ARG A 162 -5.27 -19.09 -13.19
N TRP A 163 -6.08 -18.27 -13.84
CA TRP A 163 -6.98 -17.31 -13.20
C TRP A 163 -8.44 -17.69 -13.43
N TYR A 164 -9.33 -17.08 -12.64
CA TYR A 164 -10.77 -17.20 -12.77
C TYR A 164 -11.25 -16.82 -14.18
N ASP A 165 -12.07 -17.69 -14.77
CA ASP A 165 -12.92 -17.38 -15.93
C ASP A 165 -14.15 -16.60 -15.45
N LEU A 166 -13.99 -15.28 -15.38
CA LEU A 166 -14.99 -14.37 -14.84
C LEU A 166 -16.02 -13.98 -15.91
N SER A 167 -17.29 -14.22 -15.62
CA SER A 167 -18.43 -13.80 -16.43
C SER A 167 -19.37 -12.92 -15.62
N ASN A 168 -20.22 -12.14 -16.28
CA ASN A 168 -21.25 -11.31 -15.62
C ASN A 168 -20.71 -10.30 -14.58
N LEU A 169 -19.51 -9.78 -14.83
CA LEU A 169 -18.91 -8.71 -14.02
C LEU A 169 -19.75 -7.42 -14.13
N PRO A 170 -19.90 -6.66 -13.04
CA PRO A 170 -20.51 -5.34 -13.12
C PRO A 170 -19.66 -4.38 -13.95
N GLU A 171 -20.29 -3.29 -14.42
CA GLU A 171 -19.60 -2.24 -15.18
C GLU A 171 -18.62 -1.48 -14.30
N SER A 172 -18.99 -1.22 -13.04
CA SER A 172 -18.16 -0.55 -12.04
C SER A 172 -18.01 -1.38 -10.77
N ILE A 173 -16.88 -1.23 -10.09
CA ILE A 173 -16.56 -1.94 -8.84
C ILE A 173 -16.15 -0.90 -7.78
N ASP A 174 -16.91 -0.80 -6.70
CA ASP A 174 -16.63 0.13 -5.60
C ASP A 174 -15.74 -0.52 -4.53
N LEU A 175 -15.89 -1.82 -4.32
CA LEU A 175 -15.07 -2.62 -3.42
C LEU A 175 -14.68 -3.95 -4.11
N LEU A 176 -13.39 -4.24 -4.16
CA LEU A 176 -12.83 -5.50 -4.67
C LEU A 176 -12.20 -6.28 -3.51
N ILE A 177 -12.68 -7.50 -3.25
CA ILE A 177 -12.20 -8.39 -2.19
C ILE A 177 -11.48 -9.58 -2.84
N ILE A 178 -10.24 -9.84 -2.43
CA ILE A 178 -9.37 -10.86 -3.03
C ILE A 178 -8.88 -11.81 -1.93
N ASP A 179 -9.56 -12.94 -1.79
CA ASP A 179 -9.20 -14.06 -0.89
C ASP A 179 -8.87 -15.36 -1.66
N GLY A 180 -9.11 -15.38 -2.96
CA GLY A 180 -8.78 -16.48 -3.85
C GLY A 180 -8.05 -16.02 -5.12
N PRO A 181 -7.56 -16.97 -5.92
CA PRO A 181 -7.48 -18.40 -5.66
C PRO A 181 -6.33 -18.73 -4.67
N PRO A 182 -6.21 -19.97 -4.18
CA PRO A 182 -5.18 -20.31 -3.20
C PRO A 182 -3.76 -20.20 -3.78
N TRP A 183 -2.79 -19.89 -2.91
CA TRP A 183 -1.37 -19.76 -3.28
C TRP A 183 -0.79 -21.03 -3.92
N SER A 184 -1.42 -22.20 -3.68
CA SER A 184 -1.05 -23.48 -4.29
C SER A 184 -1.23 -23.49 -5.80
N VAL A 185 -2.00 -22.55 -6.39
CA VAL A 185 -2.05 -22.34 -7.84
C VAL A 185 -0.77 -21.68 -8.32
N HIS A 186 -0.41 -20.53 -7.75
CA HIS A 186 0.91 -19.92 -7.93
C HIS A 186 1.12 -18.87 -6.82
N PRO A 187 2.34 -18.66 -6.29
CA PRO A 187 2.62 -17.64 -5.28
C PRO A 187 2.24 -16.20 -5.66
N PHE A 188 2.05 -15.93 -6.96
CA PHE A 188 1.67 -14.61 -7.50
C PHE A 188 0.28 -14.60 -8.14
N VAL A 189 -0.49 -15.70 -8.00
CA VAL A 189 -1.74 -15.89 -8.74
C VAL A 189 -2.73 -14.76 -8.46
N ARG A 190 -2.87 -14.34 -7.19
CA ARG A 190 -3.76 -13.24 -6.77
C ARG A 190 -3.41 -11.90 -7.41
N GLY A 191 -2.20 -11.73 -7.93
CA GLY A 191 -1.80 -10.55 -8.68
C GLY A 191 -2.59 -10.33 -9.97
N ALA A 192 -3.13 -11.41 -10.56
CA ALA A 192 -3.96 -11.35 -11.75
C ALA A 192 -5.30 -10.62 -11.54
N ALA A 193 -5.69 -10.31 -10.29
CA ALA A 193 -6.85 -9.46 -10.00
C ALA A 193 -6.72 -8.04 -10.59
N ASP A 194 -5.52 -7.63 -11.00
CA ASP A 194 -5.34 -6.35 -11.67
C ASP A 194 -6.04 -6.23 -13.03
N CYS A 195 -6.48 -7.34 -13.62
CA CYS A 195 -7.35 -7.33 -14.80
C CYS A 195 -8.72 -6.67 -14.53
N LEU A 196 -9.08 -6.46 -13.25
CA LEU A 196 -10.32 -5.80 -12.84
C LEU A 196 -10.12 -4.31 -12.50
N PHE A 197 -8.89 -3.80 -12.43
CA PHE A 197 -8.61 -2.47 -11.88
C PHE A 197 -9.12 -1.31 -12.75
N ASP A 198 -9.28 -1.54 -14.05
CA ASP A 198 -9.91 -0.59 -14.96
C ASP A 198 -11.39 -0.36 -14.64
N ARG A 199 -12.07 -1.34 -14.04
CA ARG A 199 -13.49 -1.25 -13.64
C ARG A 199 -13.69 -0.58 -12.28
N LEU A 200 -12.62 -0.31 -11.54
CA LEU A 200 -12.74 0.29 -10.21
C LEU A 200 -13.32 1.70 -10.31
N SER A 201 -14.34 1.99 -9.53
CA SER A 201 -14.90 3.33 -9.38
C SER A 201 -13.87 4.30 -8.80
N SER A 202 -14.13 5.59 -8.98
CA SER A 202 -13.34 6.61 -8.29
C SER A 202 -13.55 6.52 -6.78
N GLY A 203 -12.47 6.49 -5.99
CA GLY A 203 -12.56 6.25 -4.55
C GLY A 203 -12.70 4.77 -4.15
N ALA A 204 -12.68 3.83 -5.09
CA ALA A 204 -12.86 2.41 -4.81
C ALA A 204 -11.74 1.84 -3.90
N ILE A 205 -12.09 0.83 -3.11
CA ILE A 205 -11.16 0.10 -2.24
C ILE A 205 -10.90 -1.30 -2.81
N VAL A 206 -9.63 -1.71 -2.79
CA VAL A 206 -9.18 -3.08 -3.08
C VAL A 206 -8.64 -3.68 -1.79
N LEU A 207 -9.15 -4.83 -1.38
CA LEU A 207 -8.69 -5.59 -0.21
C LEU A 207 -8.09 -6.91 -0.69
N LEU A 208 -6.81 -7.11 -0.43
CA LEU A 208 -6.12 -8.38 -0.67
C LEU A 208 -5.75 -9.04 0.66
N ASP A 209 -6.25 -10.26 0.85
CA ASP A 209 -5.93 -11.06 2.04
C ASP A 209 -4.49 -11.59 1.97
N ASP A 210 -3.95 -11.94 3.14
CA ASP A 210 -2.59 -12.47 3.34
C ASP A 210 -1.46 -11.54 2.85
N GLY A 211 -1.66 -10.21 2.89
CA GLY A 211 -0.76 -9.21 2.31
C GLY A 211 0.69 -9.21 2.85
N ALA A 212 0.97 -9.88 3.98
CA ALA A 212 2.34 -10.04 4.49
C ALA A 212 3.10 -11.24 3.91
N ARG A 213 2.42 -12.16 3.20
CA ARG A 213 3.08 -13.32 2.59
C ARG A 213 4.10 -12.88 1.53
N PRO A 214 5.21 -13.62 1.35
CA PRO A 214 6.26 -13.23 0.42
C PRO A 214 5.78 -13.02 -1.03
N GLY A 215 4.82 -13.84 -1.49
CA GLY A 215 4.26 -13.74 -2.84
C GLY A 215 3.45 -12.45 -3.01
N GLU A 216 2.57 -12.18 -2.05
CA GLU A 216 1.69 -11.03 -1.98
C GLU A 216 2.48 -9.72 -1.82
N ARG A 217 3.64 -9.74 -1.17
CA ARG A 217 4.56 -8.58 -1.14
C ARG A 217 5.12 -8.23 -2.52
N ILE A 218 5.40 -9.23 -3.34
CA ILE A 218 5.85 -9.04 -4.73
C ILE A 218 4.67 -8.55 -5.58
N VAL A 219 3.49 -9.14 -5.39
CA VAL A 219 2.24 -8.68 -6.03
C VAL A 219 2.01 -7.20 -5.75
N ALA A 220 2.03 -6.81 -4.47
CA ALA A 220 1.85 -5.43 -4.04
C ALA A 220 2.84 -4.46 -4.69
N ARG A 221 4.13 -4.85 -4.78
CA ARG A 221 5.15 -4.05 -5.47
C ARG A 221 4.80 -3.84 -6.94
N ARG A 222 4.47 -4.92 -7.66
CA ARG A 222 4.12 -4.85 -9.09
C ARG A 222 2.83 -4.07 -9.32
N TRP A 223 1.85 -4.17 -8.44
CA TRP A 223 0.63 -3.35 -8.52
C TRP A 223 0.92 -1.87 -8.35
N ARG A 224 1.76 -1.46 -7.37
CA ARG A 224 2.19 -0.06 -7.22
C ARG A 224 2.88 0.47 -8.48
N GLU A 225 3.69 -0.36 -9.14
CA GLU A 225 4.39 0.00 -10.38
C GLU A 225 3.41 0.12 -11.57
N ARG A 226 2.42 -0.78 -11.69
CA ARG A 226 1.47 -0.81 -12.82
C ARG A 226 0.29 0.15 -12.68
N TRP A 227 -0.12 0.47 -11.46
CA TRP A 227 -1.34 1.21 -11.14
C TRP A 227 -1.05 2.39 -10.21
N PRO A 228 -0.31 3.43 -10.67
CA PRO A 228 0.09 4.56 -9.84
C PRO A 228 -1.08 5.39 -9.30
N GLN A 229 -2.26 5.27 -9.88
CA GLN A 229 -3.51 5.90 -9.42
C GLN A 229 -4.16 5.19 -8.22
N ILE A 230 -3.61 4.07 -7.77
CA ILE A 230 -4.08 3.31 -6.62
C ILE A 230 -2.97 3.29 -5.56
N THR A 231 -3.23 3.89 -4.41
CA THR A 231 -2.29 3.84 -3.29
C THR A 231 -2.45 2.51 -2.56
N PHE A 232 -1.38 1.69 -2.51
CA PHE A 232 -1.39 0.38 -1.86
C PHE A 232 -0.57 0.37 -0.57
N GLU A 233 -1.27 0.21 0.54
CA GLU A 233 -0.70 0.16 1.89
C GLU A 233 -0.95 -1.18 2.55
N ARG A 234 0.03 -1.65 3.31
CA ARG A 234 -0.15 -2.85 4.15
C ARG A 234 -0.60 -2.40 5.52
N VAL A 235 -1.80 -2.82 5.90
CA VAL A 235 -2.37 -2.47 7.21
C VAL A 235 -2.23 -3.68 8.15
N SER A 236 -1.86 -3.39 9.40
CA SER A 236 -1.83 -4.36 10.48
C SER A 236 -3.23 -4.62 11.05
N GLY A 237 -3.40 -5.67 11.87
CA GLY A 237 -4.66 -6.00 12.53
C GLY A 237 -5.33 -7.30 12.06
N SER A 238 -4.92 -7.84 10.91
CA SER A 238 -5.11 -9.25 10.54
C SER A 238 -3.85 -10.04 10.84
N THR A 239 -4.00 -11.34 11.10
CA THR A 239 -2.92 -12.26 11.49
C THR A 239 -1.79 -12.28 10.47
N LYS A 240 -2.13 -12.12 9.18
CA LYS A 240 -1.17 -12.14 8.06
C LYS A 240 -1.12 -10.83 7.28
N GLY A 241 -1.66 -9.76 7.85
CA GLY A 241 -1.73 -8.45 7.21
C GLY A 241 -2.71 -8.42 6.03
N THR A 242 -3.27 -7.25 5.79
CA THR A 242 -4.14 -6.99 4.64
C THR A 242 -3.50 -5.91 3.80
N LEU A 243 -3.44 -6.12 2.48
CA LEU A 243 -3.06 -5.06 1.57
C LEU A 243 -4.33 -4.31 1.16
N VAL A 244 -4.34 -3.00 1.42
CA VAL A 244 -5.44 -2.10 1.08
C VAL A 244 -4.98 -1.20 -0.05
N GLY A 245 -5.66 -1.30 -1.19
CA GLY A 245 -5.54 -0.38 -2.32
C GLY A 245 -6.65 0.66 -2.28
N ARG A 246 -6.34 1.94 -2.39
CA ARG A 246 -7.34 3.02 -2.52
C ARG A 246 -7.17 3.70 -3.86
N LYS A 247 -8.16 3.57 -4.75
CA LYS A 247 -8.18 4.27 -6.04
C LYS A 247 -8.55 5.72 -5.76
N ARG A 248 -7.69 6.64 -6.16
CA ARG A 248 -7.85 8.08 -5.89
C ARG A 248 -9.17 8.62 -6.43
N ARG A 249 -9.72 9.62 -5.75
CA ARG A 249 -10.93 10.31 -6.24
C ARG A 249 -10.52 11.20 -7.41
N SER A 250 -11.27 11.21 -8.51
CA SER A 250 -10.98 11.99 -9.70
C SER A 250 -10.97 13.47 -9.33
N GLY A 251 -9.76 14.03 -9.16
CA GLY A 251 -9.51 15.33 -8.54
C GLY A 251 -8.21 15.36 -7.70
N GLU A 252 -7.71 14.21 -7.22
CA GLU A 252 -6.41 14.10 -6.54
C GLU A 252 -5.26 14.03 -7.55
N VAL A 253 -4.36 15.01 -7.48
CA VAL A 253 -3.19 15.15 -8.35
C VAL A 253 -2.25 13.95 -8.21
N ILE A 254 -1.71 13.48 -9.34
CA ILE A 254 -0.70 12.42 -9.41
C ILE A 254 0.62 12.99 -8.89
N ALA A 255 1.10 12.49 -7.75
CA ALA A 255 2.54 12.56 -7.47
C ALA A 255 3.19 11.50 -8.36
N PHE A 256 4.16 11.90 -9.19
CA PHE A 256 4.89 10.94 -10.01
C PHE A 256 5.56 9.90 -9.11
N PRO A 257 5.47 8.59 -9.40
CA PRO A 257 6.08 7.57 -8.57
C PRO A 257 7.60 7.75 -8.55
N GLN A 258 8.14 8.01 -7.35
CA GLN A 258 9.59 7.98 -7.10
C GLN A 258 10.07 6.55 -7.31
N LYS A 259 11.01 6.37 -8.25
CA LYS A 259 11.67 5.09 -8.49
C LYS A 259 12.57 4.81 -7.28
N PRO A 260 12.39 3.71 -6.53
CA PRO A 260 13.31 3.42 -5.42
C PRO A 260 14.73 3.31 -5.98
N ALA A 261 15.66 4.05 -5.37
CA ALA A 261 17.06 4.07 -5.78
C ALA A 261 17.61 2.63 -5.80
N PRO A 262 18.41 2.25 -6.81
CA PRO A 262 19.03 0.93 -6.82
C PRO A 262 19.92 0.78 -5.58
N PRO A 263 19.97 -0.40 -4.94
CA PRO A 263 20.82 -0.63 -3.79
C PRO A 263 22.28 -0.34 -4.17
N ARG A 264 22.97 0.45 -3.34
CA ARG A 264 24.36 0.84 -3.56
C ARG A 264 25.24 -0.41 -3.66
N ALA A 265 26.26 -0.38 -4.52
CA ALA A 265 27.17 -1.49 -4.83
C ALA A 265 27.99 -2.06 -3.65
N GLY A 266 27.68 -1.71 -2.40
CA GLY A 266 28.25 -2.27 -1.18
C GLY A 266 27.36 -3.29 -0.45
N ASP A 267 26.06 -3.40 -0.78
CA ASP A 267 25.12 -4.21 0.01
C ASP A 267 25.23 -5.73 -0.25
N TRP A 268 25.75 -6.15 -1.41
CA TRP A 268 26.02 -7.57 -1.66
C TRP A 268 27.15 -8.12 -0.79
N ARG A 269 28.13 -7.29 -0.41
CA ARG A 269 29.19 -7.67 0.54
C ARG A 269 28.64 -7.82 1.96
N ARG A 270 27.65 -7.01 2.34
CA ARG A 270 26.97 -7.09 3.65
C ARG A 270 26.02 -8.30 3.73
N ALA A 271 25.26 -8.57 2.66
CA ALA A 271 24.44 -9.77 2.56
C ALA A 271 25.30 -11.05 2.56
N ALA A 272 26.45 -11.04 1.88
CA ALA A 272 27.41 -12.14 1.92
C ALA A 272 28.07 -12.32 3.29
N MET A 273 28.39 -11.23 4.01
CA MET A 273 28.88 -11.32 5.39
C MET A 273 27.82 -11.80 6.39
N LEU A 274 26.56 -11.41 6.23
CA LEU A 274 25.44 -11.91 7.04
C LEU A 274 25.15 -13.40 6.78
N ALA A 275 25.27 -13.85 5.53
CA ALA A 275 25.16 -15.28 5.19
C ALA A 275 26.33 -16.10 5.77
N MET A 276 27.55 -15.56 5.77
CA MET A 276 28.70 -16.22 6.43
C MET A 276 28.58 -16.22 7.97
N ALA A 277 27.97 -15.20 8.57
CA ALA A 277 27.71 -15.16 10.01
C ALA A 277 26.68 -16.21 10.45
N PHE A 278 25.70 -16.57 9.60
CA PHE A 278 24.74 -17.65 9.87
C PHE A 278 25.34 -19.05 9.72
N ALA A 279 26.33 -19.24 8.85
CA ALA A 279 27.03 -20.52 8.70
C ALA A 279 28.13 -20.73 9.78
N GLY A 280 28.67 -19.65 10.36
CA GLY A 280 29.79 -19.68 11.30
C GLY A 280 29.45 -19.50 12.79
N GLY A 281 28.19 -19.25 13.15
CA GLY A 281 27.74 -19.31 14.55
C GLY A 281 28.47 -18.36 15.52
N TRP A 282 28.76 -17.12 15.12
CA TRP A 282 29.28 -16.08 16.02
C TRP A 282 28.48 -14.77 15.89
N VAL A 283 27.99 -14.28 17.03
CA VAL A 283 27.39 -12.94 17.15
C VAL A 283 28.51 -11.91 17.02
N VAL A 284 28.52 -11.16 15.91
CA VAL A 284 29.37 -9.97 15.78
C VAL A 284 28.56 -8.77 16.22
N HIS A 285 28.75 -8.37 17.47
CA HIS A 285 28.36 -7.06 17.96
C HIS A 285 29.49 -6.08 17.56
N ALA A 286 29.23 -5.20 16.60
CA ALA A 286 30.13 -4.08 16.32
C ALA A 286 29.40 -2.96 15.57
N ALA A 287 29.16 -1.87 16.31
CA ALA A 287 29.19 -0.48 15.87
C ALA A 287 28.66 -0.17 14.45
N ALA A 288 27.34 -0.02 14.35
CA ALA A 288 26.75 0.89 13.37
C ALA A 288 25.83 1.81 14.17
N ASP A 289 26.11 3.11 14.12
CA ASP A 289 25.34 4.16 14.76
C ASP A 289 23.90 4.11 14.22
N PRO A 290 22.90 3.67 15.01
CA PRO A 290 21.59 3.32 14.50
C PRO A 290 20.61 4.47 14.78
N SER A 291 20.81 5.64 14.16
CA SER A 291 19.77 6.68 14.18
C SER A 291 20.08 7.83 13.22
N GLU A 292 19.81 7.66 11.94
CA GLU A 292 18.97 8.69 11.32
C GLU A 292 17.54 8.20 11.47
N PRO A 293 16.64 8.94 12.14
CA PRO A 293 15.27 8.52 12.25
C PRO A 293 14.68 8.41 10.83
N ALA A 294 13.89 7.36 10.57
CA ALA A 294 13.29 7.13 9.25
C ALA A 294 12.46 8.32 8.73
N SER A 295 12.08 9.23 9.62
CA SER A 295 11.46 10.53 9.32
C SER A 295 12.41 11.52 8.62
N ALA A 296 13.69 11.57 9.01
CA ALA A 296 14.67 12.45 8.37
C ALA A 296 14.99 11.99 6.94
N SER A 297 15.10 10.66 6.72
CA SER A 297 15.35 10.12 5.39
C SER A 297 14.18 10.34 4.43
N SER A 298 12.94 10.21 4.90
CA SER A 298 11.74 10.47 4.09
C SER A 298 11.58 11.96 3.79
N PHE A 299 11.80 12.83 4.78
CA PHE A 299 11.79 14.28 4.59
C PHE A 299 12.83 14.74 3.55
N ILE A 300 14.06 14.21 3.59
CA ILE A 300 15.12 14.57 2.63
C ILE A 300 14.74 14.14 1.21
N GLU A 301 14.14 12.95 1.05
CA GLU A 301 13.64 12.47 -0.23
C GLU A 301 12.50 13.35 -0.77
N GLU A 302 11.58 13.81 0.08
CA GLU A 302 10.52 14.74 -0.30
C GLU A 302 11.07 16.12 -0.71
N ALA A 303 12.06 16.64 0.01
CA ALA A 303 12.70 17.90 -0.32
C ALA A 303 13.39 17.85 -1.70
N ASP A 304 14.06 16.74 -2.02
CA ASP A 304 14.73 16.53 -3.30
C ASP A 304 13.70 16.36 -4.45
N ALA A 305 12.66 15.56 -4.22
CA ALA A 305 11.55 15.41 -5.15
C ALA A 305 10.85 16.75 -5.45
N SER A 306 10.67 17.58 -4.43
CA SER A 306 10.08 18.91 -4.56
C SER A 306 10.98 19.88 -5.32
N TYR A 307 12.30 19.79 -5.13
CA TYR A 307 13.28 20.57 -5.91
C TYR A 307 13.16 20.23 -7.40
N ASP A 308 13.20 18.94 -7.74
CA ASP A 308 13.13 18.49 -9.14
C ASP A 308 11.81 18.89 -9.81
N ALA A 309 10.69 18.77 -9.10
CA ALA A 309 9.38 19.21 -9.58
C ALA A 309 9.35 20.73 -9.85
N SER A 310 9.92 21.52 -8.95
CA SER A 310 10.00 22.98 -9.11
C SER A 310 10.89 23.37 -10.30
N GLN A 311 12.04 22.73 -10.46
CA GLN A 311 12.93 22.96 -11.62
C GLN A 311 12.30 22.53 -12.94
N ALA A 312 11.53 21.43 -12.95
CA ALA A 312 10.78 21.02 -14.13
C ALA A 312 9.75 22.10 -14.52
N ARG A 313 9.00 22.62 -13.55
CA ARG A 313 8.01 23.67 -13.79
C ARG A 313 8.64 24.96 -14.33
N LEU A 314 9.77 25.40 -13.79
CA LEU A 314 10.50 26.59 -14.28
C LEU A 314 10.96 26.48 -15.74
N ARG A 315 11.00 25.26 -16.31
CA ARG A 315 11.31 25.03 -17.72
C ARG A 315 10.07 24.96 -18.61
N MET A 316 8.87 24.96 -18.02
CA MET A 316 7.59 24.80 -18.73
C MET A 316 6.91 26.14 -18.95
N ALA A 317 6.89 26.62 -20.20
CA ALA A 317 6.18 27.85 -20.56
C ALA A 317 4.66 27.83 -20.29
N SER A 318 4.06 26.64 -20.13
CA SER A 318 2.62 26.50 -19.85
C SER A 318 2.26 26.54 -18.36
N GLN A 319 3.25 26.51 -17.47
CA GLN A 319 3.02 26.56 -16.03
C GLN A 319 3.43 27.93 -15.49
N ILE A 320 2.45 28.81 -15.31
CA ILE A 320 2.70 30.17 -14.84
C ILE A 320 3.26 30.11 -13.42
N GLU A 321 4.44 30.69 -13.20
CA GLU A 321 5.06 30.78 -11.88
C GLU A 321 4.37 31.81 -11.00
N SER A 322 4.27 31.52 -9.70
CA SER A 322 3.78 32.50 -8.73
C SER A 322 4.95 33.15 -8.00
N GLN A 323 5.22 34.43 -8.31
CA GLN A 323 6.25 35.23 -7.63
C GLN A 323 5.70 35.95 -6.38
N ASN A 324 4.37 35.96 -6.20
CA ASN A 324 3.74 36.59 -5.05
C ASN A 324 3.75 35.64 -3.86
N LEU A 325 4.43 36.03 -2.79
CA LEU A 325 4.51 35.28 -1.54
C LEU A 325 3.73 36.01 -0.45
N ASP A 326 2.52 35.54 -0.14
CA ASP A 326 1.80 35.91 1.08
C ASP A 326 1.97 34.82 2.13
N ARG A 327 2.92 35.03 3.05
CA ARG A 327 3.22 34.06 4.12
C ARG A 327 2.04 33.90 5.09
N GLY A 328 1.26 34.96 5.31
CA GLY A 328 0.10 34.93 6.21
C GLY A 328 -1.03 34.09 5.63
N GLU A 329 -1.31 34.23 4.33
CA GLU A 329 -2.28 33.40 3.61
C GLU A 329 -1.85 31.92 3.61
N ILE A 330 -0.58 31.66 3.27
CA ILE A 330 -0.03 30.29 3.25
C ILE A 330 -0.12 29.65 4.63
N ALA A 331 0.27 30.35 5.69
CA ALA A 331 0.18 29.85 7.05
C ALA A 331 -1.28 29.61 7.48
N ALA A 332 -2.22 30.49 7.11
CA ALA A 332 -3.62 30.29 7.43
C ALA A 332 -4.24 29.07 6.72
N ALA A 333 -3.83 28.80 5.47
CA ALA A 333 -4.38 27.72 4.66
C ALA A 333 -3.71 26.35 4.91
N THR A 334 -2.40 26.32 5.08
CA THR A 334 -1.60 25.07 5.22
C THR A 334 -1.22 24.78 6.67
N GLY A 335 -1.20 25.82 7.51
CA GLY A 335 -0.63 25.77 8.85
C GLY A 335 0.89 25.62 8.86
N ILE A 336 1.58 25.88 7.74
CA ILE A 336 3.04 25.98 7.66
C ILE A 336 3.44 27.44 7.75
N ASP A 337 4.30 27.76 8.72
CA ASP A 337 4.94 29.07 8.77
C ASP A 337 6.20 29.07 7.89
N LEU A 338 6.42 30.14 7.13
CA LEU A 338 7.58 30.27 6.24
C LEU A 338 8.55 31.31 6.80
N PRO A 339 9.87 31.03 6.75
CA PRO A 339 10.87 31.96 7.27
C PRO A 339 10.82 33.30 6.52
N ALA A 340 11.30 34.35 7.19
CA ALA A 340 11.51 35.64 6.53
C ALA A 340 12.65 35.51 5.52
N LEU A 341 12.44 36.05 4.32
CA LEU A 341 13.47 36.02 3.29
C LEU A 341 14.54 37.09 3.58
N PRO A 342 15.84 36.76 3.44
CA PRO A 342 16.90 37.76 3.58
C PRO A 342 16.77 38.86 2.51
N ALA A 343 17.28 40.04 2.84
CA ALA A 343 17.22 41.18 1.93
C ALA A 343 17.89 40.86 0.58
N GLY A 344 17.22 41.23 -0.51
CA GLY A 344 17.71 41.06 -1.88
C GLY A 344 17.45 39.69 -2.50
N TRP A 345 16.83 38.75 -1.78
CA TRP A 345 16.38 37.49 -2.36
C TRP A 345 15.09 37.72 -3.16
N THR A 346 14.99 37.05 -4.30
CA THR A 346 13.81 37.15 -5.16
C THR A 346 13.13 35.80 -5.27
N VAL A 347 11.82 35.78 -5.06
CA VAL A 347 10.99 34.58 -5.24
C VAL A 347 10.77 34.37 -6.74
N ARG A 348 11.07 33.18 -7.22
CA ARG A 348 10.84 32.78 -8.61
C ARG A 348 9.55 32.00 -8.75
N ASP A 349 9.26 31.14 -7.78
CA ASP A 349 8.05 30.34 -7.77
C ASP A 349 7.72 29.86 -6.35
N VAL A 350 6.43 29.70 -6.04
CA VAL A 350 5.92 29.18 -4.77
C VAL A 350 4.82 28.18 -5.07
N GLN A 351 4.91 27.00 -4.47
CA GLN A 351 3.98 25.91 -4.70
C GLN A 351 3.68 25.15 -3.42
N VAL A 352 2.42 24.71 -3.29
CA VAL A 352 1.99 23.78 -2.24
C VAL A 352 2.03 22.37 -2.82
N TYR A 353 2.71 21.46 -2.14
CA TYR A 353 2.86 20.06 -2.52
C TYR A 353 2.15 19.16 -1.50
N PRO A 354 1.55 18.04 -1.93
CA PRO A 354 1.22 16.97 -1.01
C PRO A 354 2.52 16.27 -0.55
N SER A 355 2.60 15.95 0.74
CA SER A 355 3.71 15.26 1.41
C SER A 355 3.13 14.21 2.36
N ASP A 356 3.92 13.20 2.73
CA ASP A 356 3.52 12.15 3.67
C ASP A 356 3.20 12.72 5.07
N LEU A 357 3.73 13.91 5.39
CA LEU A 357 3.52 14.65 6.64
C LEU A 357 2.41 15.71 6.54
N GLY A 358 1.63 15.69 5.45
CA GLY A 358 0.57 16.66 5.16
C GLY A 358 0.94 17.63 4.04
N PRO A 359 0.25 18.78 3.91
CA PRO A 359 0.65 19.80 2.95
C PRO A 359 2.09 20.25 3.26
N ALA A 360 2.91 20.38 2.22
CA ALA A 360 4.23 20.97 2.25
C ALA A 360 4.26 22.21 1.33
N VAL A 361 5.18 23.12 1.58
CA VAL A 361 5.37 24.31 0.73
C VAL A 361 6.80 24.31 0.21
N ALA A 362 6.94 24.47 -1.10
CA ALA A 362 8.23 24.68 -1.72
C ALA A 362 8.29 26.03 -2.42
N MET A 363 9.47 26.64 -2.36
CA MET A 363 9.71 27.97 -2.89
C MET A 363 11.07 28.02 -3.54
N VAL A 364 11.09 28.35 -4.82
CA VAL A 364 12.33 28.62 -5.54
C VAL A 364 12.67 30.09 -5.41
N MET A 365 13.91 30.37 -5.04
CA MET A 365 14.43 31.70 -4.83
C MET A 365 15.74 31.87 -5.57
N GLN A 366 16.05 33.11 -5.90
CA GLN A 366 17.36 33.51 -6.39
C GLN A 366 18.02 34.45 -5.40
N THR A 367 19.27 34.13 -5.03
CA THR A 367 20.11 34.97 -4.16
C THR A 367 20.59 36.22 -4.92
N PRO A 368 21.06 37.27 -4.22
CA PRO A 368 21.67 38.44 -4.87
C PRO A 368 22.88 38.11 -5.75
N GLN A 369 23.54 36.97 -5.49
CA GLN A 369 24.68 36.49 -6.27
C GLN A 369 24.25 35.70 -7.53
N GLY A 370 22.94 35.57 -7.76
CA GLY A 370 22.38 34.87 -8.92
C GLY A 370 22.21 33.36 -8.69
N GLU A 371 22.48 32.84 -7.49
CA GLU A 371 22.37 31.42 -7.17
C GLU A 371 20.89 31.04 -7.05
N SER A 372 20.48 29.95 -7.69
CA SER A 372 19.12 29.40 -7.57
C SER A 372 19.08 28.37 -6.45
N VAL A 373 18.16 28.55 -5.51
CA VAL A 373 17.96 27.65 -4.36
C VAL A 373 16.48 27.39 -4.14
N SER A 374 16.14 26.20 -3.64
CA SER A 374 14.77 25.84 -3.28
C SER A 374 14.67 25.60 -1.79
N LEU A 375 13.70 26.23 -1.14
CA LEU A 375 13.28 25.92 0.21
C LEU A 375 12.11 24.92 0.15
N PHE A 376 12.16 23.89 0.97
CA PHE A 376 11.05 22.98 1.25
C PHE A 376 10.69 23.09 2.73
N ALA A 377 9.40 23.18 3.05
CA ALA A 377 8.88 23.34 4.40
C ALA A 377 7.70 22.40 4.66
N THR A 378 7.73 21.65 5.76
CA THR A 378 6.61 20.82 6.24
C THR A 378 6.56 20.77 7.77
N ARG A 379 5.59 20.08 8.35
CA ARG A 379 5.50 19.87 9.80
C ARG A 379 6.51 18.81 10.26
N ALA A 380 7.14 19.02 11.41
CA ALA A 380 8.04 18.06 12.04
C ALA A 380 7.25 17.09 12.93
N GLU A 381 7.53 15.78 12.84
CA GLU A 381 6.90 14.76 13.72
C GLU A 381 7.53 14.71 15.12
N THR A 382 8.81 15.06 15.26
CA THR A 382 9.55 15.06 16.53
C THR A 382 10.62 16.14 16.52
N PRO A 383 10.71 17.03 17.53
CA PRO A 383 11.72 18.07 17.58
C PRO A 383 13.11 17.47 17.86
N ALA A 384 14.01 17.51 16.88
CA ALA A 384 15.41 17.09 17.02
C ALA A 384 16.38 18.10 16.37
N GLU A 385 17.40 18.47 17.15
CA GLU A 385 18.55 19.36 16.90
C GLU A 385 18.39 20.59 15.97
N LYS A 386 18.57 21.78 16.57
CA LYS A 386 18.51 23.11 15.93
C LYS A 386 19.59 23.40 14.87
N LEU A 387 20.61 22.55 14.71
CA LEU A 387 21.78 22.86 13.87
C LEU A 387 21.64 22.24 12.48
N PRO A 388 21.95 22.99 11.41
CA PRO A 388 21.74 22.49 10.07
C PRO A 388 22.65 21.31 9.73
N LEU A 389 22.05 20.15 9.45
CA LEU A 389 22.75 18.98 8.94
C LEU A 389 22.93 19.12 7.42
N VAL A 390 24.08 18.71 6.91
CA VAL A 390 24.41 18.80 5.48
C VAL A 390 24.54 17.43 4.87
N GLU A 391 23.78 17.20 3.81
CA GLU A 391 23.98 16.06 2.93
C GLU A 391 24.36 16.55 1.53
N SER A 392 25.24 15.82 0.86
CA SER A 392 25.50 16.03 -0.57
C SER A 392 25.00 14.84 -1.37
N ARG A 393 24.08 15.11 -2.30
CA ARG A 393 23.52 14.13 -3.22
C ARG A 393 23.58 14.67 -4.65
N GLU A 394 24.05 13.84 -5.57
CA GLU A 394 24.04 14.11 -7.03
C GLU A 394 24.65 15.47 -7.47
N GLY A 395 25.64 15.98 -6.75
CA GLY A 395 26.30 17.26 -7.07
C GLY A 395 25.56 18.50 -6.54
N ARG A 396 24.51 18.30 -5.74
CA ARG A 396 23.77 19.34 -5.02
C ARG A 396 24.12 19.27 -3.53
N SER A 397 23.95 20.41 -2.86
CA SER A 397 24.08 20.50 -1.41
C SER A 397 22.71 20.80 -0.81
N LEU A 398 22.38 20.06 0.24
CA LEU A 398 21.15 20.21 1.00
C LEU A 398 21.52 20.55 2.46
N ALA A 399 20.87 21.57 3.01
CA ALA A 399 20.94 21.91 4.42
C ALA A 399 19.56 21.75 5.04
N TYR A 400 19.46 20.98 6.12
CA TYR A 400 18.22 20.69 6.83
C TYR A 400 18.24 21.28 8.23
N TRP A 401 17.17 21.95 8.67
CA TRP A 401 17.01 22.40 10.06
C TRP A 401 15.53 22.37 10.50
N GLU A 402 15.31 22.33 11.81
CA GLU A 402 13.99 22.45 12.42
C GLU A 402 13.83 23.77 13.16
N SER A 403 12.66 24.38 13.07
CA SER A 403 12.30 25.56 13.87
C SER A 403 10.85 25.48 14.32
N GLY A 404 10.64 25.42 15.64
CA GLY A 404 9.33 25.22 16.23
C GLY A 404 8.72 23.88 15.79
N PRO A 405 7.47 23.85 15.28
CA PRO A 405 6.82 22.63 14.79
C PRO A 405 7.12 22.33 13.31
N PHE A 406 8.11 22.99 12.70
CA PHE A 406 8.37 22.94 11.27
C PHE A 406 9.77 22.44 10.95
N ALA A 407 9.85 21.69 9.86
CA ALA A 407 11.06 21.13 9.27
C ALA A 407 11.33 21.82 7.94
N TYR A 408 12.57 22.27 7.72
CA TYR A 408 12.98 23.03 6.54
C TYR A 408 14.21 22.42 5.87
N ALA A 409 14.20 22.36 4.54
CA ALA A 409 15.37 22.01 3.75
C ALA A 409 15.64 23.08 2.70
N LEU A 410 16.90 23.51 2.62
CA LEU A 410 17.39 24.37 1.55
C LEU A 410 18.30 23.57 0.63
N THR A 411 17.94 23.48 -0.64
CA THR A 411 18.66 22.71 -1.66
C THR A 411 19.13 23.64 -2.78
N GLY A 412 20.36 23.43 -3.26
CA GLY A 412 20.87 24.14 -4.43
C GLY A 412 22.13 23.53 -5.03
N GLU A 413 22.41 23.90 -6.27
CA GLU A 413 23.66 23.56 -6.99
C GLU A 413 24.81 24.49 -6.56
N VAL A 414 25.07 24.53 -5.26
CA VAL A 414 26.15 25.30 -4.64
C VAL A 414 26.98 24.41 -3.73
N ALA A 415 28.18 24.86 -3.36
CA ALA A 415 29.05 24.13 -2.45
C ALA A 415 28.40 23.98 -1.06
N SER A 416 28.73 22.90 -0.35
CA SER A 416 28.15 22.57 0.96
C SER A 416 28.32 23.67 2.01
N ALA A 417 29.49 24.32 2.04
CA ALA A 417 29.73 25.47 2.92
C ALA A 417 28.83 26.68 2.57
N ARG A 418 28.51 26.85 1.27
CA ARG A 418 27.66 27.93 0.78
C ARG A 418 26.19 27.65 1.12
N ILE A 419 25.69 26.42 0.92
CA ILE A 419 24.29 26.10 1.26
C ILE A 419 24.04 26.27 2.76
N LEU A 420 25.00 25.89 3.61
CA LEU A 420 24.93 26.12 5.04
C LEU A 420 24.81 27.61 5.38
N SER A 421 25.68 28.43 4.81
CA SER A 421 25.65 29.89 5.03
C SER A 421 24.31 30.51 4.60
N LEU A 422 23.71 30.01 3.51
CA LEU A 422 22.41 30.47 3.03
C LEU A 422 21.28 29.99 3.96
N ALA A 423 21.30 28.73 4.39
CA ALA A 423 20.34 28.17 5.34
C ALA A 423 20.38 28.90 6.69
N SER A 424 21.56 29.22 7.20
CA SER A 424 21.72 30.01 8.43
C SER A 424 21.14 31.42 8.33
N GLY A 425 21.02 32.00 7.12
CA GLY A 425 20.35 33.28 6.92
C GLY A 425 18.82 33.20 6.94
N LEU A 426 18.26 31.99 6.74
CA LEU A 426 16.82 31.70 6.78
C LEU A 426 16.37 31.14 8.14
N ALA A 427 17.26 30.43 8.82
CA ALA A 427 17.05 30.00 10.19
C ALA A 427 16.91 31.24 11.10
N PRO A 428 15.98 31.25 12.06
CA PRO A 428 15.86 32.35 13.00
C PRO A 428 17.18 32.52 13.76
N ALA A 429 17.66 33.76 13.85
CA ALA A 429 18.74 34.11 14.76
C ALA A 429 18.24 33.93 16.20
N ASP A 430 18.86 33.01 16.94
CA ASP A 430 18.66 32.90 18.40
C ASP A 430 19.05 34.22 19.09
#